data_AF-A0A7X9KM11-F1
#
_entry.id   AF-A0A7X9KM11-F1
#
_cell.length_a   1.000
_cell.length_b   1.000
_cell.length_c   1.000
_cell.angle_alpha   90.00
_cell.angle_beta   90.00
_cell.angle_gamma   90.00
#
_symmetry.space_group_name_H-M   'P 1'
#
loop_
_entity.id
_entity.type
_entity.pdbx_description
1 polymer ?
#
loop_
_entity_poly.entity_id
_entity_poly.type
_entity_poly.pdbx_seq_one_letter_code
_entity_poly.pdbx_strand_id
1 'polypeptide(L)'
;MSATESIPTRELAERAKAITQRELQVYIARTKGSQAATERAREVLPLGVPSSFQAYDPHPIVVRRAQDGWMEDVDGNRYVDFDMGYGALFSGHCHPAVRRAVETQLDNGTLFVTPCEMNTEVAWLLRDRYNLPMWRFTNSGTEATMDAIRVARGVTGREKIVKVEGGYHGHHDEVMISMKPPISEAGPADNPRAI
;
A
#
# COMPACT_ATOMS: atom_id res chain seq x y z
N MET A 1 -0.80 20.74 -43.34
CA MET A 1 -0.16 19.57 -42.72
C MET A 1 -0.74 19.43 -41.32
N SER A 2 -1.73 18.55 -41.14
CA SER A 2 -2.45 18.40 -39.86
C SER A 2 -1.68 17.43 -38.97
N ALA A 3 -1.29 17.86 -37.77
CA ALA A 3 -0.59 17.05 -36.77
C ALA A 3 -1.48 15.98 -36.09
N THR A 4 -2.48 15.47 -36.80
CA THR A 4 -3.51 14.56 -36.30
C THR A 4 -3.89 13.52 -37.34
N GLU A 5 -2.92 12.97 -38.07
CA GLU A 5 -3.08 11.59 -38.53
C GLU A 5 -3.08 10.72 -37.27
N SER A 6 -4.28 10.31 -36.83
CA SER A 6 -4.46 9.45 -35.67
C SER A 6 -3.67 8.16 -35.90
N ILE A 7 -2.60 7.95 -35.14
CA ILE A 7 -1.91 6.67 -35.11
C ILE A 7 -2.97 5.60 -34.83
N PRO A 8 -3.21 4.61 -35.71
CA PRO A 8 -4.21 3.60 -35.49
C PRO A 8 -3.92 2.87 -34.17
N THR A 9 -4.97 2.56 -33.39
CA THR A 9 -4.84 1.88 -32.07
C THR A 9 -3.94 0.64 -32.13
N ARG A 10 -3.93 -0.07 -33.27
CA ARG A 10 -3.04 -1.21 -33.53
C ARG A 10 -1.56 -0.83 -33.53
N GLU A 11 -1.19 0.26 -34.19
CA GLU A 11 0.20 0.72 -34.24
C GLU A 11 0.67 1.19 -32.85
N LEU A 12 -0.17 1.90 -32.10
CA LEU A 12 0.13 2.25 -30.70
C LEU A 12 0.33 0.99 -29.84
N ALA A 13 -0.52 -0.03 -30.00
CA ALA A 13 -0.40 -1.28 -29.28
C ALA A 13 0.90 -2.03 -29.62
N GLU A 14 1.29 -2.11 -30.89
CA GLU A 14 2.55 -2.75 -31.29
C GLU A 14 3.77 -1.97 -30.79
N ARG A 15 3.73 -0.63 -30.83
CA ARG A 15 4.80 0.20 -30.24
C ARG A 15 4.90 0.00 -28.74
N ALA A 16 3.79 -0.05 -28.02
CA ALA A 16 3.76 -0.31 -26.58
C ALA A 16 4.40 -1.67 -26.26
N LYS A 17 4.04 -2.75 -26.99
CA LYS A 17 4.66 -4.08 -26.83
C LYS A 17 6.17 -4.05 -27.05
N ALA A 18 6.63 -3.36 -28.10
CA ALA A 18 8.06 -3.26 -28.40
C ALA A 18 8.83 -2.52 -27.29
N ILE A 19 8.25 -1.43 -26.75
CA ILE A 19 8.82 -0.71 -25.60
C ILE A 19 8.83 -1.61 -24.36
N THR A 20 7.71 -2.25 -24.02
CA THR A 20 7.62 -3.16 -22.87
C THR A 20 8.66 -4.26 -22.95
N GLN A 21 8.82 -4.91 -24.11
CA GLN A 21 9.81 -5.96 -24.29
C GLN A 21 11.23 -5.44 -24.06
N ARG A 22 11.56 -4.27 -24.63
CA ARG A 22 12.88 -3.64 -24.44
C ARG A 22 13.14 -3.30 -22.98
N GLU A 23 12.21 -2.60 -22.33
CA GLU A 23 12.36 -2.18 -20.93
C GLU A 23 12.41 -3.38 -19.98
N LEU A 24 11.66 -4.45 -20.26
CA LEU A 24 11.71 -5.68 -19.48
C LEU A 24 13.10 -6.33 -19.52
N GLN A 25 13.76 -6.34 -20.68
CA GLN A 25 15.14 -6.85 -20.77
C GLN A 25 16.13 -5.99 -19.97
N VAL A 26 15.97 -4.66 -20.03
CA VAL A 26 16.78 -3.73 -19.22
C VAL A 26 16.54 -3.98 -17.73
N TYR A 27 15.27 -4.12 -17.33
CA TYR A 27 14.88 -4.40 -15.95
C TYR A 27 15.53 -5.69 -15.43
N ILE A 28 15.36 -6.81 -16.15
CA ILE A 28 15.94 -8.12 -15.78
C ILE A 28 17.46 -8.03 -15.68
N ALA A 29 18.12 -7.39 -16.65
CA ALA A 29 19.57 -7.26 -16.66
C ALA A 29 20.11 -6.48 -15.44
N ARG A 30 19.34 -5.51 -14.94
CA ARG A 30 19.71 -4.63 -13.82
C ARG A 30 19.35 -5.19 -12.43
N THR A 31 18.47 -6.18 -12.35
CA THR A 31 17.86 -6.62 -11.08
C THR A 31 18.07 -8.13 -10.80
N LYS A 32 19.23 -8.67 -11.18
CA LYS A 32 19.53 -10.11 -11.08
C LYS A 32 19.58 -10.60 -9.63
N GLY A 33 20.11 -9.81 -8.72
CA GLY A 33 20.13 -10.07 -7.29
C GLY A 33 18.72 -10.08 -6.72
N SER A 34 17.88 -9.12 -7.13
CA SER A 34 16.46 -9.09 -6.76
C SER A 34 15.70 -10.32 -7.27
N GLN A 35 16.00 -10.80 -8.49
CA GLN A 35 15.46 -12.05 -9.02
C GLN A 35 15.82 -13.24 -8.13
N ALA A 36 17.11 -13.45 -7.87
CA ALA A 36 17.58 -14.57 -7.05
C ALA A 36 17.02 -14.52 -5.62
N ALA A 37 16.93 -13.32 -5.03
CA ALA A 37 16.31 -13.12 -3.72
C ALA A 37 14.81 -13.46 -3.72
N THR A 38 14.07 -13.09 -4.77
CA THR A 38 12.66 -13.45 -4.94
C THR A 38 12.47 -14.96 -5.10
N GLU A 39 13.31 -15.62 -5.90
CA GLU A 39 13.28 -17.07 -6.10
C GLU A 39 13.47 -17.81 -4.78
N ARG A 40 14.45 -17.40 -3.97
CA ARG A 40 14.64 -17.92 -2.61
C ARG A 40 13.44 -17.63 -1.71
N ALA A 41 12.88 -16.42 -1.77
CA ALA A 41 11.73 -16.06 -0.94
C ALA A 41 10.49 -16.91 -1.27
N ARG A 42 10.30 -17.30 -2.54
CA ARG A 42 9.19 -18.18 -2.98
C ARG A 42 9.21 -19.56 -2.34
N GLU A 43 10.34 -20.01 -1.78
CA GLU A 43 10.41 -21.27 -1.04
C GLU A 43 9.61 -21.21 0.28
N VAL A 44 9.43 -20.02 0.85
CA VAL A 44 8.86 -19.83 2.20
C VAL A 44 7.74 -18.79 2.28
N LEU A 45 7.56 -17.98 1.25
CA LEU A 45 6.50 -16.97 1.14
C LEU A 45 5.66 -17.21 -0.11
N PRO A 46 4.32 -17.24 -0.02
CA PRO A 46 3.45 -17.23 -1.19
C PRO A 46 3.80 -16.06 -2.11
N LEU A 47 3.98 -16.33 -3.41
CA LEU A 47 4.43 -15.35 -4.41
C LEU A 47 5.82 -14.74 -4.15
N GLY A 48 6.54 -15.14 -3.09
CA GLY A 48 7.82 -14.59 -2.70
C GLY A 48 7.75 -13.29 -1.91
N VAL A 49 6.58 -12.89 -1.40
CA VAL A 49 6.37 -11.61 -0.71
C VAL A 49 5.43 -11.75 0.50
N PRO A 50 5.58 -10.88 1.54
CA PRO A 50 4.67 -10.86 2.68
C PRO A 50 3.34 -10.15 2.39
N SER A 51 3.26 -9.33 1.33
CA SER A 51 2.04 -8.64 0.91
C SER A 51 1.85 -8.77 -0.61
N SER A 52 0.64 -9.10 -1.06
CA SER A 52 0.31 -9.22 -2.48
C SER A 52 0.53 -7.92 -3.26
N PHE A 53 0.49 -6.76 -2.60
CA PHE A 53 0.82 -5.46 -3.19
C PHE A 53 2.30 -5.31 -3.58
N GLN A 54 3.17 -6.18 -3.09
CA GLN A 54 4.60 -6.20 -3.45
C GLN A 54 4.89 -7.18 -4.58
N ALA A 55 3.93 -8.01 -4.99
CA ALA A 55 4.12 -8.97 -6.07
C ALA A 55 3.88 -8.30 -7.44
N TYR A 56 4.85 -8.43 -8.33
CA TYR A 56 4.70 -8.09 -9.75
C TYR A 56 5.70 -8.89 -10.60
N ASP A 57 5.36 -9.04 -11.87
CA ASP A 57 6.19 -9.74 -12.84
C ASP A 57 7.33 -8.85 -13.37
N PRO A 58 8.49 -9.43 -13.74
CA PRO A 58 8.84 -10.86 -13.58
C PRO A 58 9.21 -11.22 -12.13
N HIS A 59 9.67 -10.24 -11.37
CA HIS A 59 10.02 -10.31 -9.95
C HIS A 59 10.10 -8.89 -9.37
N PRO A 60 9.82 -8.68 -8.08
CA PRO A 60 10.00 -7.39 -7.45
C PRO A 60 11.47 -7.03 -7.23
N ILE A 61 11.76 -5.72 -7.23
CA ILE A 61 13.02 -5.22 -6.68
C ILE A 61 13.07 -5.54 -5.19
N VAL A 62 14.22 -6.01 -4.71
CA VAL A 62 14.42 -6.30 -3.30
C VAL A 62 15.23 -5.15 -2.71
N VAL A 63 14.56 -4.32 -1.91
CA VAL A 63 15.17 -3.12 -1.29
C VAL A 63 16.17 -3.54 -0.21
N ARG A 64 17.40 -3.03 -0.29
CA ARG A 64 18.45 -3.24 0.72
C ARG A 64 18.50 -2.13 1.75
N ARG A 65 18.29 -0.88 1.34
CA ARG A 65 18.30 0.30 2.22
C ARG A 65 17.47 1.43 1.64
N ALA A 66 17.01 2.34 2.50
CA ALA A 66 16.30 3.53 2.10
C ALA A 66 16.64 4.69 3.05
N GLN A 67 16.65 5.92 2.54
CA GLN A 67 16.92 7.15 3.30
C GLN A 67 16.25 8.33 2.58
N ASP A 68 15.58 9.18 3.35
CA ASP A 68 14.81 10.33 2.85
C ASP A 68 13.79 9.89 1.78
N GLY A 69 13.86 10.43 0.56
CA GLY A 69 13.01 10.03 -0.57
C GLY A 69 13.66 9.00 -1.50
N TRP A 70 14.66 8.24 -1.04
CA TRP A 70 15.42 7.32 -1.90
C TRP A 70 15.42 5.89 -1.38
N MET A 71 15.37 4.94 -2.32
CA MET A 71 15.61 3.51 -2.08
C MET A 71 16.82 3.02 -2.88
N GLU A 72 17.50 2.02 -2.34
CA GLU A 72 18.53 1.25 -3.04
C GLU A 72 18.21 -0.24 -2.94
N ASP A 73 18.20 -0.94 -4.07
CA ASP A 73 17.97 -2.38 -4.13
C ASP A 73 19.25 -3.20 -3.82
N VAL A 74 19.11 -4.52 -3.74
CA VAL A 74 20.23 -5.46 -3.53
C VAL A 74 21.25 -5.48 -4.66
N ASP A 75 20.88 -4.97 -5.84
CA ASP A 75 21.74 -4.84 -7.02
C ASP A 75 22.51 -3.50 -7.04
N GLY A 76 22.22 -2.59 -6.10
CA GLY A 76 22.83 -1.26 -6.01
C GLY A 76 22.18 -0.20 -6.89
N ASN A 77 21.04 -0.49 -7.52
CA ASN A 77 20.26 0.52 -8.23
C ASN A 77 19.61 1.49 -7.24
N ARG A 78 19.62 2.78 -7.56
CA ARG A 78 19.01 3.83 -6.75
C ARG A 78 17.74 4.36 -7.40
N TYR A 79 16.69 4.53 -6.60
CA TYR A 79 15.37 4.96 -7.01
C TYR A 79 14.91 6.14 -6.17
N VAL A 80 14.24 7.11 -6.80
CA VAL A 80 13.39 8.06 -6.06
C VAL A 80 12.13 7.31 -5.70
N ASP A 81 11.81 7.28 -4.40
CA ASP A 81 10.60 6.64 -3.89
C ASP A 81 9.41 7.60 -4.04
N PHE A 82 8.55 7.34 -5.01
CA PHE A 82 7.28 8.05 -5.16
C PHE A 82 6.11 7.32 -4.50
N ASP A 83 6.30 6.06 -4.10
CA ASP A 83 5.26 5.27 -3.44
C ASP A 83 5.14 5.70 -1.98
N MET A 84 6.26 6.01 -1.33
CA MET A 84 6.34 6.51 0.05
C MET A 84 5.45 5.71 1.01
N GLY A 85 5.52 4.37 0.90
CA GLY A 85 4.70 3.46 1.70
C GLY A 85 3.21 3.62 1.51
N TYR A 86 2.75 3.84 0.27
CA TYR A 86 1.36 4.18 -0.07
C TYR A 86 0.85 5.41 0.70
N GLY A 87 1.75 6.39 0.93
CA GLY A 87 1.49 7.60 1.71
C GLY A 87 1.72 7.47 3.22
N ALA A 88 1.91 6.26 3.77
CA ALA A 88 2.16 6.07 5.19
C ALA A 88 3.54 6.60 5.65
N LEU A 89 4.52 6.63 4.74
CA LEU A 89 5.87 7.14 5.00
C LEU A 89 6.03 8.59 4.53
N PHE A 90 5.00 9.43 4.71
CA PHE A 90 4.98 10.81 4.21
C PHE A 90 6.23 11.64 4.58
N SER A 91 6.85 11.39 5.73
CA SER A 91 8.04 12.12 6.21
C SER A 91 9.37 11.65 5.63
N GLY A 92 9.39 10.64 4.77
CA GLY A 92 10.63 10.05 4.26
C GLY A 92 11.12 8.86 5.08
N HIS A 93 11.98 8.05 4.46
CA HIS A 93 12.72 6.99 5.13
C HIS A 93 13.69 7.58 6.15
N CYS A 94 13.74 7.00 7.36
CA CYS A 94 14.68 7.37 8.41
C CYS A 94 14.69 8.87 8.76
N HIS A 95 13.54 9.54 8.75
CA HIS A 95 13.43 10.95 9.11
C HIS A 95 14.04 11.23 10.51
N PRO A 96 14.97 12.19 10.67
CA PRO A 96 15.74 12.37 11.91
C PRO A 96 14.89 12.56 13.16
N ALA A 97 13.74 13.25 13.06
CA ALA A 97 12.85 13.45 14.20
C ALA A 97 12.15 12.15 14.64
N VAL A 98 11.74 11.31 13.68
CA VAL A 98 11.09 10.01 13.98
C VAL A 98 12.10 9.07 14.58
N ARG A 99 13.30 9.01 13.99
CA ARG A 99 14.41 8.20 14.50
C ARG A 99 14.75 8.55 15.96
N ARG A 100 14.94 9.83 16.28
CA ARG A 100 15.24 10.26 17.66
C ARG A 100 14.13 9.90 18.64
N ALA A 101 12.86 10.05 18.24
CA ALA A 101 11.73 9.68 19.08
C ALA A 101 11.71 8.18 19.40
N VAL A 102 11.96 7.34 18.39
CA VAL A 102 12.09 5.88 18.58
C VAL A 102 13.28 5.55 19.47
N GLU A 103 14.47 6.09 19.19
CA GLU A 103 15.68 5.87 19.99
C GLU A 103 15.47 6.24 21.47
N THR A 104 14.82 7.38 21.73
CA THR A 104 14.48 7.80 23.12
C THR A 104 13.49 6.85 23.78
N GLN A 105 12.51 6.32 23.04
CA GLN A 105 11.53 5.39 23.59
C GLN A 105 12.16 4.03 23.93
N LEU A 106 13.20 3.60 23.20
CA LEU A 106 13.86 2.32 23.47
C LEU A 106 14.49 2.26 24.87
N ASP A 107 14.91 3.38 25.43
CA ASP A 107 15.41 3.46 26.81
C ASP A 107 14.30 3.19 27.86
N ASN A 108 13.03 3.32 27.48
CA ASN A 108 11.87 3.18 28.36
C ASN A 108 11.07 1.89 28.11
N GLY A 109 11.40 1.12 27.05
CA GLY A 109 10.69 -0.09 26.62
C GLY A 109 9.60 0.18 25.57
N THR A 110 9.11 -0.89 24.92
CA THR A 110 8.27 -0.79 23.69
C THR A 110 6.85 -1.32 23.83
N LEU A 111 6.58 -2.26 24.74
CA LEU A 111 5.26 -2.85 24.95
C LEU A 111 4.99 -3.00 26.45
N PHE A 112 4.15 -2.12 27.00
CA PHE A 112 3.86 -2.10 28.43
C PHE A 112 2.67 -2.97 28.84
N VAL A 113 1.77 -3.31 27.91
CA VAL A 113 0.49 -4.00 28.18
C VAL A 113 -0.40 -3.23 29.18
N THR A 114 -0.04 -1.98 29.48
CA THR A 114 -0.74 -1.04 30.36
C THR A 114 -0.63 0.38 29.77
N PRO A 115 -1.55 1.31 30.07
CA PRO A 115 -1.51 2.67 29.51
C PRO A 115 -0.24 3.44 29.88
N CYS A 116 0.17 4.39 29.02
CA CYS A 116 1.20 5.40 29.29
C CYS A 116 0.71 6.80 28.89
N GLU A 117 1.34 7.84 29.44
CA GLU A 117 0.96 9.25 29.20
C GLU A 117 0.99 9.62 27.71
N MET A 118 1.92 9.06 26.94
CA MET A 118 2.03 9.29 25.49
C MET A 118 0.74 8.94 24.74
N ASN A 119 -0.06 7.99 25.22
CA ASN A 119 -1.35 7.67 24.63
C ASN A 119 -2.30 8.88 24.66
N THR A 120 -2.33 9.58 25.80
CA THR A 120 -3.16 10.77 26.01
C THR A 120 -2.63 11.95 25.20
N GLU A 121 -1.31 12.15 25.18
CA GLU A 121 -0.65 13.21 24.39
C GLU A 121 -0.99 13.09 22.90
N VAL A 122 -0.86 11.88 22.33
CA VAL A 122 -1.21 11.63 20.93
C VAL A 122 -2.70 11.85 20.68
N ALA A 123 -3.57 11.41 21.59
CA ALA A 123 -5.02 11.61 21.46
C ALA A 123 -5.41 13.11 21.43
N TRP A 124 -4.73 13.96 22.21
CA TRP A 124 -4.94 15.40 22.17
C TRP A 124 -4.51 16.00 20.83
N LEU A 125 -3.35 15.62 20.30
CA LEU A 125 -2.88 16.08 18.98
C LEU A 125 -3.87 15.72 17.86
N LEU A 126 -4.44 14.52 17.92
CA LEU A 126 -5.45 14.07 16.94
C LEU A 126 -6.76 14.83 17.11
N ARG A 127 -7.22 15.05 18.35
CA ARG A 127 -8.41 15.86 18.65
C ARG A 127 -8.28 17.26 18.08
N ASP A 128 -7.16 17.93 18.33
CA ASP A 128 -6.93 19.30 17.84
C ASP A 128 -6.85 19.35 16.31
N ARG A 129 -6.26 18.32 15.68
CA ARG A 129 -6.12 18.25 14.22
C ARG A 129 -7.42 17.96 13.48
N TYR A 130 -8.23 17.03 13.99
CA TYR A 130 -9.40 16.51 13.27
C TYR A 130 -10.74 16.89 13.90
N ASN A 131 -10.72 17.60 15.04
CA ASN A 131 -11.91 18.05 15.76
C ASN A 131 -12.88 16.90 16.14
N LEU A 132 -12.33 15.73 16.49
CA LEU A 132 -13.09 14.58 16.99
C LEU A 132 -12.81 14.37 18.49
N PRO A 133 -13.85 14.07 19.30
CA PRO A 133 -13.76 14.16 20.76
C PRO A 133 -13.03 12.99 21.44
N MET A 134 -13.05 11.80 20.83
CA MET A 134 -12.49 10.57 21.42
C MET A 134 -11.75 9.76 20.36
N TRP A 135 -10.71 9.05 20.80
CA TRP A 135 -9.82 8.29 19.93
C TRP A 135 -9.56 6.90 20.51
N ARG A 136 -9.41 5.93 19.62
CA ARG A 136 -8.95 4.58 19.92
C ARG A 136 -7.93 4.18 18.86
N PHE A 137 -6.76 3.70 19.29
CA PHE A 137 -5.69 3.33 18.38
C PHE A 137 -5.82 1.87 17.92
N THR A 138 -5.38 1.62 16.70
CA THR A 138 -5.25 0.30 16.09
C THR A 138 -3.86 0.18 15.47
N ASN A 139 -3.49 -1.03 15.04
CA ASN A 139 -2.20 -1.31 14.40
C ASN A 139 -2.27 -1.18 12.88
N SER A 140 -3.47 -1.05 12.31
CA SER A 140 -3.66 -0.87 10.87
C SER A 140 -4.94 -0.12 10.53
N GLY A 141 -5.02 0.36 9.28
CA GLY A 141 -6.25 0.91 8.72
C GLY A 141 -7.38 -0.12 8.59
N THR A 142 -7.04 -1.40 8.33
CA THR A 142 -8.00 -2.51 8.34
C THR A 142 -8.67 -2.66 9.71
N GLU A 143 -7.89 -2.70 10.78
CA GLU A 143 -8.45 -2.80 12.14
C GLU A 143 -9.33 -1.60 12.46
N ALA A 144 -8.96 -0.40 11.99
CA ALA A 144 -9.75 0.80 12.19
C ALA A 144 -11.13 0.71 11.51
N THR A 145 -11.21 0.21 10.28
CA THR A 145 -12.48 0.04 9.55
C THR A 145 -13.32 -1.10 10.12
N MET A 146 -12.68 -2.20 10.54
CA MET A 146 -13.33 -3.30 11.28
C MET A 146 -14.01 -2.79 12.56
N ASP A 147 -13.26 -2.06 13.39
CA ASP A 147 -13.78 -1.49 14.64
C ASP A 147 -14.90 -0.46 14.38
N ALA A 148 -14.73 0.41 13.37
CA ALA A 148 -15.74 1.40 13.03
C ALA A 148 -17.07 0.75 12.61
N ILE A 149 -17.02 -0.28 11.76
CA ILE A 149 -18.21 -1.04 11.34
C ILE A 149 -18.83 -1.75 12.55
N ARG A 150 -18.02 -2.40 13.39
CA ARG A 150 -18.49 -3.08 14.60
C ARG A 150 -19.22 -2.13 15.55
N VAL A 151 -18.65 -0.95 15.81
CA VAL A 151 -19.26 0.07 16.67
C VAL A 151 -20.55 0.60 16.04
N ALA A 152 -20.55 0.90 14.74
CA ALA A 152 -21.74 1.39 14.04
C ALA A 152 -22.91 0.39 14.12
N ARG A 153 -22.63 -0.91 13.91
CA ARG A 153 -23.63 -1.97 14.09
C ARG A 153 -24.13 -2.04 15.53
N GLY A 154 -23.23 -2.02 16.51
CA GLY A 154 -23.59 -2.08 17.94
C GLY A 154 -24.48 -0.92 18.40
N VAL A 155 -24.26 0.30 17.88
CA VAL A 155 -25.07 1.48 18.21
C VAL A 155 -26.39 1.50 17.46
N THR A 156 -26.41 1.10 16.19
CA THR A 156 -27.60 1.27 15.33
C THR A 156 -28.51 0.04 15.28
N GLY A 157 -28.00 -1.14 15.62
CA GLY A 157 -28.69 -2.43 15.43
C GLY A 157 -28.91 -2.81 13.95
N ARG A 158 -28.21 -2.16 13.01
CA ARG A 158 -28.36 -2.39 11.56
C ARG A 158 -27.24 -3.28 11.04
N GLU A 159 -27.59 -4.30 10.27
CA GLU A 159 -26.61 -5.26 9.74
C GLU A 159 -25.89 -4.76 8.48
N LYS A 160 -26.60 -4.03 7.63
CA LYS A 160 -26.13 -3.64 6.29
C LYS A 160 -25.28 -2.37 6.36
N ILE A 161 -24.23 -2.35 5.55
CA ILE A 161 -23.40 -1.18 5.27
C ILE A 161 -23.55 -0.77 3.80
N VAL A 162 -23.21 0.47 3.50
CA VAL A 162 -23.08 0.96 2.12
C VAL A 162 -21.59 1.13 1.83
N LYS A 163 -21.12 0.50 0.75
CA LYS A 163 -19.76 0.63 0.22
C LYS A 163 -19.84 1.14 -1.22
N VAL A 164 -18.88 1.98 -1.61
CA VAL A 164 -18.73 2.43 -2.99
C VAL A 164 -17.90 1.41 -3.78
N GLU A 165 -18.35 1.09 -5.00
CA GLU A 165 -17.63 0.23 -5.95
C GLU A 165 -16.19 0.73 -6.16
N GLY A 166 -15.21 -0.18 -6.16
CA GLY A 166 -13.79 0.16 -6.29
C GLY A 166 -13.11 0.68 -5.01
N GLY A 167 -13.87 0.97 -3.94
CA GLY A 167 -13.30 1.46 -2.69
C GLY A 167 -12.47 0.40 -1.95
N TYR A 168 -11.27 0.78 -1.48
CA TYR A 168 -10.42 -0.05 -0.62
C TYR A 168 -10.53 0.41 0.84
N HIS A 169 -10.94 -0.49 1.73
CA HIS A 169 -11.10 -0.21 3.17
C HIS A 169 -10.44 -1.27 4.06
N GLY A 170 -9.39 -1.92 3.54
CA GLY A 170 -8.70 -3.02 4.23
C GLY A 170 -9.10 -4.39 3.72
N HIS A 171 -8.46 -5.41 4.29
CA HIS A 171 -8.58 -6.82 3.89
C HIS A 171 -9.45 -7.65 4.84
N HIS A 172 -10.71 -7.24 5.04
CA HIS A 172 -11.70 -8.00 5.80
C HIS A 172 -13.01 -8.16 5.03
N ASP A 173 -13.74 -9.24 5.32
CA ASP A 173 -14.81 -9.77 4.47
C ASP A 173 -15.89 -8.74 4.10
N GLU A 174 -16.26 -7.86 5.02
CA GLU A 174 -17.34 -6.89 4.78
C GLU A 174 -17.01 -5.83 3.74
N VAL A 175 -15.73 -5.57 3.47
CA VAL A 175 -15.27 -4.50 2.57
C VAL A 175 -14.40 -4.99 1.42
N MET A 176 -14.12 -6.29 1.35
CA MET A 176 -13.36 -6.92 0.26
C MET A 176 -14.18 -7.18 -1.01
N ILE A 177 -15.50 -7.04 -0.94
CA ILE A 177 -16.41 -7.16 -2.10
C ILE A 177 -16.26 -5.93 -3.00
N SER A 178 -16.27 -6.11 -4.32
CA SER A 178 -16.32 -5.02 -5.29
C SER A 178 -15.11 -4.08 -5.20
N MET A 179 -13.91 -4.63 -4.99
CA MET A 179 -12.67 -3.85 -4.89
C MET A 179 -12.01 -3.66 -6.27
N LYS A 180 -11.78 -4.76 -6.98
CA LYS A 180 -11.24 -4.76 -8.35
C LYS A 180 -11.68 -6.02 -9.10
N PRO A 181 -12.99 -6.21 -9.33
CA PRO A 181 -13.46 -7.36 -10.08
C PRO A 181 -12.92 -7.32 -11.52
N PRO A 182 -12.77 -8.47 -12.19
CA PRO A 182 -12.53 -8.50 -13.62
C PRO A 182 -13.58 -7.67 -14.36
N ILE A 183 -13.18 -6.86 -15.35
CA ILE A 183 -14.11 -5.99 -16.09
C ILE A 183 -15.27 -6.80 -16.71
N SER A 184 -14.99 -8.03 -17.15
CA SER A 184 -16.00 -8.96 -17.66
C SER A 184 -17.07 -9.36 -16.65
N GLU A 185 -16.77 -9.24 -15.36
CA GLU A 185 -17.63 -9.66 -14.25
C GLU A 185 -18.22 -8.45 -13.50
N ALA A 186 -17.59 -7.28 -13.56
CA ALA A 186 -17.96 -6.06 -12.85
C ALA A 186 -19.38 -5.54 -13.15
N GLY A 187 -19.99 -5.94 -14.28
CA GLY A 187 -21.28 -5.44 -14.73
C GLY A 187 -21.22 -4.04 -15.38
N PRO A 188 -22.37 -3.50 -15.81
CA PRO A 188 -22.46 -2.15 -16.37
C PRO A 188 -22.04 -1.06 -15.37
N ALA A 189 -21.46 0.04 -15.86
CA ALA A 189 -20.97 1.14 -15.01
C ALA A 189 -22.08 1.83 -14.20
N ASP A 190 -23.31 1.84 -14.71
CA ASP A 190 -24.51 2.37 -14.06
C ASP A 190 -25.25 1.33 -13.20
N ASN A 191 -24.84 0.06 -13.26
CA ASN A 191 -25.42 -1.03 -12.48
C ASN A 191 -24.37 -2.13 -12.19
N PRO A 192 -23.35 -1.82 -11.38
CA PRO A 192 -22.26 -2.75 -11.11
C PRO A 192 -22.79 -3.98 -10.36
N ARG A 193 -22.17 -5.14 -10.63
CA ARG A 193 -22.41 -6.37 -9.87
C ARG A 193 -21.59 -6.32 -8.59
N ALA A 194 -22.24 -6.56 -7.46
CA ALA A 194 -21.57 -6.66 -6.16
C ALA A 194 -20.87 -8.02 -6.03
N ILE A 195 -19.60 -8.09 -6.44
CA ILE A 195 -18.79 -9.33 -6.50
C ILE A 195 -17.36 -9.13 -6.00
#